data_AF-K2IGU1-F1
#
_entry.id   AF-K2IGU1-F1
#
_cell.length_a   1.000
_cell.length_b   1.000
_cell.length_c   1.000
_cell.angle_alpha   90.00
_cell.angle_beta   90.00
_cell.angle_gamma   90.00
#
_symmetry.space_group_name_H-M   'P 1'
#
loop_
_entity.id
_entity.type
_entity.pdbx_description
1 polymer ?
#
loop_
_entity_poly.entity_id
_entity_poly.type
_entity_poly.pdbx_seq_one_letter_code
_entity_poly.pdbx_strand_id
1 'polypeptide(L)'
;MTHRSLYIAWALLVALSFGSTALSASGIWAQWPGVAGVAVMALAWQKARIILADYMGLQRAPRWRRGFDVCLTGLCLLMLALYAAPLVL
;
A
#
# COMPACT_ATOMS: atom_id res chain seq x y z
N MET A 1 -7.07 15.73 15.26
CA MET A 1 -5.84 14.94 15.09
C MET A 1 -4.85 15.45 16.11
N THR A 2 -4.42 14.59 17.03
CA THR A 2 -3.38 14.91 17.99
C THR A 2 -2.03 14.67 17.31
N HIS A 3 -1.01 15.48 17.61
CA HIS A 3 0.32 15.35 17.00
C HIS A 3 0.87 13.91 17.04
N ARG A 4 0.49 13.15 18.08
CA ARG A 4 0.82 11.74 18.25
C ARG A 4 0.36 10.83 17.11
N SER A 5 -0.84 11.02 16.53
CA SER A 5 -1.30 10.12 15.44
C SER A 5 -0.49 10.33 14.16
N LEU A 6 -0.10 11.58 13.88
CA LEU A 6 0.76 11.93 12.76
C LEU A 6 2.15 11.31 12.88
N TYR A 7 2.77 11.33 14.06
CA TYR A 7 4.07 10.69 14.27
C TYR A 7 4.00 9.16 14.13
N ILE A 8 2.91 8.52 14.58
CA ILE A 8 2.71 7.08 14.42
C ILE A 8 2.51 6.74 12.93
N ALA A 9 1.67 7.48 12.22
CA ALA A 9 1.46 7.31 10.79
C ALA A 9 2.77 7.49 10.01
N TRP A 10 3.55 8.52 10.33
CA TRP A 10 4.87 8.75 9.75
C TRP A 10 5.83 7.58 10.03
N ALA A 11 5.93 7.12 11.28
CA ALA A 11 6.80 6.00 11.64
C ALA A 11 6.41 4.71 10.91
N LEU A 12 5.10 4.44 10.75
CA LEU A 12 4.60 3.33 9.94
C LEU A 12 5.01 3.48 8.47
N LEU A 13 4.90 4.67 7.89
CA LEU A 13 5.33 4.91 6.51
C LEU A 13 6.83 4.70 6.32
N VAL A 14 7.66 5.10 7.29
CA VAL A 14 9.10 4.84 7.30
C VAL A 14 9.37 3.33 7.35
N ALA A 15 8.73 2.61 8.28
CA ALA A 15 8.87 1.16 8.40
C ALA A 15 8.44 0.43 7.12
N LEU A 16 7.30 0.80 6.53
CA LEU A 16 6.83 0.23 5.26
C LEU A 16 7.78 0.55 4.10
N SER A 17 8.43 1.71 4.11
CA SER A 17 9.42 2.08 3.10
C SER A 17 10.68 1.23 3.22
N PHE A 18 11.14 0.99 4.46
CA PHE A 18 12.23 0.06 4.72
C PHE A 18 11.89 -1.35 4.26
N GLY A 19 10.65 -1.81 4.51
CA GLY A 19 10.14 -3.10 4.03
C GLY A 19 10.17 -3.20 2.50
N SER A 20 9.71 -2.17 1.78
CA SER A 20 9.79 -2.16 0.30
C SER A 20 11.23 -2.15 -0.21
N THR A 21 12.13 -1.43 0.44
CA THR A 21 13.55 -1.39 0.05
C THR A 21 14.23 -2.73 0.29
N ALA A 22 13.99 -3.35 1.45
CA ALA A 22 14.52 -4.67 1.78
C ALA A 22 14.00 -5.73 0.79
N LEU A 23 12.72 -5.68 0.43
CA LEU A 23 12.13 -6.56 -0.57
C LEU A 23 12.82 -6.40 -1.93
N SER A 24 13.06 -5.16 -2.37
CA SER A 24 13.81 -4.90 -3.61
C SER A 24 15.27 -5.40 -3.55
N ALA A 25 15.92 -5.33 -2.39
CA ALA A 25 17.30 -5.78 -2.21
C ALA A 25 17.45 -7.31 -2.01
N SER A 26 16.39 -8.01 -1.62
CA SER A 26 16.42 -9.43 -1.22
C SER A 26 16.60 -10.44 -2.37
N GLY A 27 16.59 -9.98 -3.63
CA GLY A 27 16.70 -10.87 -4.80
C GLY A 27 15.44 -11.70 -5.10
N ILE A 28 14.36 -11.59 -4.29
CA ILE A 28 13.09 -12.31 -4.48
C ILE A 28 12.49 -12.04 -5.86
N TRP A 29 12.75 -10.88 -6.46
CA TRP A 29 12.35 -10.56 -7.82
C TRP A 29 12.90 -11.52 -8.89
N ALA A 30 14.11 -12.04 -8.72
CA ALA A 30 14.73 -12.95 -9.66
C ALA A 30 14.22 -14.39 -9.51
N GLN A 31 13.89 -14.80 -8.29
CA GLN A 31 13.46 -16.16 -7.99
C GLN A 31 11.93 -16.33 -8.09
N TRP A 32 11.16 -15.35 -7.64
CA TRP A 32 9.69 -15.40 -7.52
C TRP A 32 9.09 -14.03 -7.89
N PRO A 33 9.15 -13.61 -9.17
CA PRO A 33 8.69 -12.29 -9.59
C PRO A 33 7.23 -12.03 -9.19
N GLY A 34 6.34 -13.01 -9.40
CA GLY A 34 4.92 -12.89 -9.05
C GLY A 34 4.69 -12.59 -7.55
N VAL A 35 5.40 -13.28 -6.66
CA VAL A 35 5.30 -13.05 -5.21
C VAL A 35 5.86 -11.68 -4.84
N ALA A 36 6.96 -11.27 -5.46
CA ALA A 36 7.55 -9.94 -5.26
C ALA A 36 6.55 -8.82 -5.64
N GLY A 37 5.88 -8.96 -6.78
CA GLY A 37 4.87 -8.02 -7.25
C GLY A 37 3.67 -7.91 -6.31
N VAL A 38 3.13 -9.04 -5.84
CA VAL A 38 2.04 -9.06 -4.86
C VAL A 38 2.46 -8.40 -3.54
N ALA A 39 3.67 -8.70 -3.06
CA ALA A 39 4.19 -8.13 -1.82
C ALA A 39 4.41 -6.61 -1.91
N VAL A 40 4.98 -6.11 -3.02
CA VAL A 40 5.10 -4.67 -3.25
C VAL A 40 3.74 -4.00 -3.37
N MET A 41 2.79 -4.62 -4.06
CA MET A 41 1.43 -4.09 -4.18
C MET A 41 0.76 -3.98 -2.81
N ALA A 42 0.90 -4.99 -1.94
CA ALA A 42 0.39 -4.97 -0.57
C ALA A 42 1.07 -3.88 0.30
N LEU A 43 2.36 -3.64 0.13
CA LEU A 43 3.06 -2.56 0.81
C LEU A 43 2.59 -1.17 0.33
N ALA A 44 2.41 -0.99 -0.98
CA ALA A 44 1.90 0.24 -1.58
C ALA A 44 0.46 0.52 -1.14
N TRP A 45 -0.38 -0.51 -1.13
CA TRP A 45 -1.74 -0.52 -0.60
C TRP A 45 -1.80 0.05 0.82
N GLN A 46 -1.01 -0.52 1.72
CA GLN A 46 -0.99 -0.17 3.13
C GLN A 46 -0.51 1.28 3.34
N LYS A 47 0.50 1.74 2.58
CA LYS A 47 0.95 3.14 2.58
C LYS A 47 -0.16 4.11 2.19
N ALA A 48 -0.86 3.82 1.09
CA ALA A 48 -1.93 4.67 0.58
C ALA A 48 -3.06 4.81 1.60
N ARG A 49 -3.46 3.73 2.29
CA ARG A 49 -4.47 3.79 3.36
C ARG A 49 -4.05 4.66 4.54
N ILE A 50 -2.78 4.61 4.95
CA ILE A 50 -2.24 5.44 6.04
C ILE A 50 -2.28 6.92 5.64
N ILE A 51 -1.83 7.26 4.44
CA ILE A 51 -1.86 8.65 3.93
C ILE A 51 -3.29 9.17 3.85
N LEU A 52 -4.22 8.38 3.32
CA LEU A 52 -5.61 8.79 3.19
C LEU A 52 -6.30 8.99 4.55
N ALA A 53 -6.04 8.10 5.50
CA ALA A 53 -6.65 8.18 6.83
C ALA A 53 -6.06 9.34 7.65
N ASP A 54 -4.73 9.41 7.76
CA ASP A 54 -4.04 10.30 8.71
C ASP A 54 -3.59 11.63 8.10
N TYR A 55 -3.21 11.68 6.82
CA TYR A 55 -2.73 12.92 6.20
C TYR A 55 -3.85 13.71 5.51
N MET A 56 -4.78 13.04 4.83
CA MET A 56 -5.92 13.73 4.21
C MET A 56 -7.06 14.03 5.20
N GLY A 57 -6.97 13.59 6.45
CA GLY A 57 -7.98 13.93 7.46
C GLY A 57 -9.30 13.17 7.33
N LEU A 58 -9.39 12.15 6.45
CA LEU A 58 -10.63 11.38 6.24
C LEU A 58 -11.09 10.61 7.49
N GLN A 59 -10.26 10.51 8.53
CA GLN A 59 -10.70 10.07 9.85
C GLN A 59 -11.88 10.88 10.41
N ARG A 60 -12.03 12.16 10.03
CA ARG A 60 -13.17 12.99 10.45
C ARG A 60 -14.45 12.77 9.63
N ALA A 61 -14.38 12.00 8.53
CA ALA A 61 -15.49 11.76 7.61
C ALA A 61 -15.59 10.25 7.23
N PRO A 62 -16.20 9.41 8.10
CA PRO A 62 -16.17 7.95 7.94
C PRO A 62 -16.88 7.43 6.68
N ARG A 63 -17.90 8.14 6.16
CA ARG A 63 -18.56 7.77 4.90
C ARG A 63 -17.63 7.95 3.70
N TRP A 64 -16.90 9.07 3.64
CA TRP A 64 -15.92 9.34 2.60
C TRP A 64 -14.75 8.37 2.66
N ARG A 65 -14.28 8.05 3.87
CA ARG A 65 -13.21 7.06 4.09
C ARG A 65 -13.54 5.71 3.46
N ARG A 66 -14.76 5.18 3.62
CA ARG A 66 -15.16 3.91 3.00
C ARG A 66 -15.16 3.97 1.47
N GLY A 67 -15.73 5.02 0.88
CA GLY A 67 -15.77 5.16 -0.59
C GLY A 67 -14.37 5.18 -1.19
N PHE A 68 -13.47 5.94 -0.58
CA PHE A 68 -12.08 5.98 -1.00
C PHE A 68 -11.35 4.65 -0.78
N ASP A 69 -11.56 3.97 0.35
CA ASP A 69 -10.95 2.67 0.62
C ASP A 69 -11.37 1.63 -0.42
N VAL A 70 -12.66 1.60 -0.78
CA VAL A 70 -13.20 0.73 -1.84
C VAL A 70 -12.61 1.08 -3.21
N CYS A 71 -12.58 2.37 -3.56
CA CYS A 71 -12.04 2.82 -4.84
C CYS A 71 -10.54 2.50 -4.98
N LEU A 72 -9.77 2.75 -3.92
CA LEU A 72 -8.38 2.35 -3.82
C LEU A 72 -8.28 0.84 -4.03
N THR A 73 -9.16 0.04 -3.38
CA THR A 73 -9.09 -1.44 -3.42
C THR A 73 -9.31 -1.96 -4.82
N GLY A 74 -10.32 -1.41 -5.49
CA GLY A 74 -10.56 -1.67 -6.90
C GLY A 74 -9.35 -1.32 -7.76
N LEU A 75 -8.74 -0.14 -7.56
CA LEU A 75 -7.57 0.28 -8.33
C LEU A 75 -6.36 -0.65 -8.13
N CYS A 76 -6.05 -1.03 -6.88
CA CYS A 76 -4.91 -1.92 -6.63
C CYS A 76 -5.18 -3.35 -7.09
N LEU A 77 -6.41 -3.85 -6.98
CA LEU A 77 -6.80 -5.13 -7.59
C LEU A 77 -6.68 -5.09 -9.11
N LEU A 78 -7.09 -3.99 -9.74
CA LEU A 78 -6.94 -3.80 -11.19
C LEU A 78 -5.45 -3.78 -11.58
N MET A 79 -4.61 -3.01 -10.88
CA MET A 79 -3.17 -3.01 -11.16
C MET A 79 -2.53 -4.38 -10.92
N LEU A 80 -2.97 -5.12 -9.90
CA LEU A 80 -2.50 -6.46 -9.63
C LEU A 80 -2.93 -7.45 -10.72
N ALA A 81 -4.16 -7.33 -11.22
CA ALA A 81 -4.65 -8.12 -12.34
C ALA A 81 -3.88 -7.82 -13.63
N LEU A 82 -3.60 -6.54 -13.91
CA LEU A 82 -2.77 -6.13 -15.05
C LEU A 82 -1.34 -6.66 -14.93
N TYR A 83 -0.77 -6.68 -13.73
CA TYR A 83 0.54 -7.27 -13.46
C TYR A 83 0.54 -8.79 -13.63
N ALA A 84 -0.53 -9.47 -13.20
CA ALA A 84 -0.66 -10.92 -13.28
C ALA A 84 -1.01 -11.43 -14.69
N ALA A 85 -1.67 -10.62 -15.52
CA ALA A 85 -2.09 -11.00 -16.87
C ALA A 85 -0.94 -11.59 -17.74
N PRO A 86 0.22 -10.94 -17.88
CA PRO A 86 1.34 -11.49 -18.65
C PRO A 86 2.10 -12.63 -17.94
N LEU A 87 1.82 -12.91 -16.66
CA LEU A 87 2.43 -14.04 -15.94
C LEU A 87 1.66 -15.35 -16.14
N VAL A 88 0.43 -15.26 -16.63
CA VAL A 88 -0.49 -16.40 -16.82
C VAL A 88 -0.63 -16.79 -18.31
N LEU A 89 -0.35 -15.86 -19.22
CA LEU A 89 -0.32 -16.06 -20.68
C LEU A 89 1.04 -16.58 -21.15
#